data_AF-L9L0I7-F1
#
_entry.id   AF-L9L0I7-F1
#
_cell.length_a   1.000
_cell.length_b   1.000
_cell.length_c   1.000
_cell.angle_alpha   90.00
_cell.angle_beta   90.00
_cell.angle_gamma   90.00
#
_symmetry.space_group_name_H-M   'P 1'
#
loop_
_entity.id
_entity.type
_entity.pdbx_description
1 polymer ?
#
loop_
_entity_poly.entity_id
_entity_poly.type
_entity_poly.pdbx_seq_one_letter_code
_entity_poly.pdbx_strand_id
1 'polypeptide(L)'
;MEVMETVGMEVVEVETVGMEVVVMETVGVEVMIMEVVLMVEGVVGMVIMMVVVMVMEVMEVVMVVVMEVVVMEVVVMEVVVMEVVVMEVVVMEVVVMEVVVMEVVVMEVVVMEVVVMEVVVMEVVVMEVVVMEVVMVVVTVMVMEVMEVMVVVIMKVVMMAMCPGNWLWASMTFMARFSRGSSRSPVRSRGSLEDMPPTQHPFLNVFELERLLYTGKTACNHADEVWPGLYLGDQDVASNRRELRRLGITHVLNASHSRWRGTPEAYEGLGIRYLGVEAHDSPAFDMSTHFQPAADFIHRALSQPGGKILVHCAVGVSRSATLVLAYLMLYHRLTLVEAIRTVKDHRGIIPNRGFLRQLLALDRRLRQGLEA
;
A
#
# COMPACT_ATOMS: atom_id res chain seq x y z
N MET A 1 -22.47 -109.77 -141.51
CA MET A 1 -23.18 -108.79 -140.66
C MET A 1 -22.66 -109.00 -139.25
N GLU A 2 -21.47 -108.47 -138.95
CA GLU A 2 -21.16 -107.06 -138.63
C GLU A 2 -21.34 -106.82 -137.12
N VAL A 3 -20.27 -106.80 -136.32
CA VAL A 3 -19.29 -105.71 -136.02
C VAL A 3 -19.81 -104.74 -134.93
N MET A 4 -18.88 -104.34 -134.05
CA MET A 4 -18.88 -103.25 -133.04
C MET A 4 -19.31 -103.67 -131.63
N GLU A 5 -18.64 -103.32 -130.53
CA GLU A 5 -17.42 -102.56 -130.18
C GLU A 5 -17.18 -102.92 -128.69
N THR A 6 -16.07 -103.56 -128.30
CA THR A 6 -14.85 -102.98 -127.69
C THR A 6 -15.01 -101.84 -126.69
N VAL A 7 -14.28 -102.02 -125.58
CA VAL A 7 -13.68 -101.02 -124.67
C VAL A 7 -14.54 -100.53 -123.51
N GLY A 8 -14.00 -100.76 -122.31
CA GLY A 8 -14.12 -99.82 -121.20
C GLY A 8 -14.89 -100.39 -120.03
N MET A 9 -14.17 -100.95 -119.04
CA MET A 9 -14.64 -100.84 -117.65
C MET A 9 -13.62 -101.17 -116.57
N GLU A 10 -12.46 -101.80 -116.85
CA GLU A 10 -11.54 -102.21 -115.76
C GLU A 10 -10.42 -101.20 -115.41
N VAL A 11 -10.27 -100.08 -116.12
CA VAL A 11 -9.19 -99.11 -115.85
C VAL A 11 -9.69 -97.86 -115.10
N VAL A 12 -11.00 -97.63 -115.03
CA VAL A 12 -11.52 -96.41 -114.40
C VAL A 12 -11.66 -96.55 -112.89
N GLU A 13 -11.97 -97.74 -112.36
CA GLU A 13 -12.25 -97.88 -110.93
C GLU A 13 -11.00 -97.74 -110.03
N VAL A 14 -9.77 -97.95 -110.52
CA VAL A 14 -8.58 -97.90 -109.64
C VAL A 14 -8.03 -96.47 -109.47
N GLU A 15 -8.10 -95.61 -110.50
CA GLU A 15 -7.69 -94.19 -110.39
C GLU A 15 -8.78 -93.31 -109.75
N THR A 16 -10.07 -93.55 -110.05
CA THR A 16 -11.16 -92.78 -109.42
C THR A 16 -11.27 -93.10 -107.93
N VAL A 17 -11.10 -94.37 -107.53
CA VAL A 17 -11.10 -94.74 -106.11
C VAL A 17 -9.88 -94.15 -105.40
N GLY A 18 -8.69 -94.10 -106.03
CA GLY A 18 -7.52 -93.45 -105.45
C GLY A 18 -7.71 -91.94 -105.24
N MET A 19 -8.31 -91.24 -106.20
CA MET A 19 -8.53 -89.80 -106.13
C MET A 19 -9.69 -89.43 -105.18
N GLU A 20 -10.76 -90.22 -105.14
CA GLU A 20 -11.83 -90.07 -104.14
C GLU A 20 -11.32 -90.36 -102.72
N VAL A 21 -10.47 -91.39 -102.54
CA VAL A 21 -9.84 -91.68 -101.25
C VAL A 21 -8.91 -90.54 -100.82
N VAL A 22 -8.07 -90.00 -101.71
CA VAL A 22 -7.19 -88.85 -101.40
C VAL A 22 -8.00 -87.59 -101.09
N VAL A 23 -9.07 -87.29 -101.85
CA VAL A 23 -9.94 -86.13 -101.59
C VAL A 23 -10.66 -86.29 -100.25
N MET A 24 -11.20 -87.48 -99.96
CA MET A 24 -11.88 -87.79 -98.71
C MET A 24 -10.92 -87.72 -97.51
N GLU A 25 -9.67 -88.17 -97.67
CA GLU A 25 -8.60 -88.00 -96.68
C GLU A 25 -8.24 -86.52 -96.48
N THR A 26 -8.07 -85.72 -97.53
CA THR A 26 -7.75 -84.28 -97.41
C THR A 26 -8.87 -83.46 -96.78
N VAL A 27 -10.13 -83.71 -97.15
CA VAL A 27 -11.31 -83.05 -96.56
C VAL A 27 -11.51 -83.49 -95.12
N GLY A 28 -11.27 -84.76 -94.80
CA GLY A 28 -11.27 -85.26 -93.43
C GLY A 28 -10.21 -84.58 -92.56
N VAL A 29 -9.02 -84.32 -93.10
CA VAL A 29 -7.96 -83.57 -92.42
C VAL A 29 -8.36 -82.10 -92.22
N GLU A 30 -8.93 -81.43 -93.21
CA GLU A 30 -9.39 -80.04 -93.07
C GLU A 30 -10.52 -79.88 -92.04
N VAL A 31 -11.52 -80.77 -92.04
CA VAL A 31 -12.60 -80.79 -91.05
C VAL A 31 -12.05 -81.06 -89.65
N MET A 32 -11.12 -82.02 -89.52
CA MET A 32 -10.46 -82.31 -88.25
C MET A 32 -9.63 -81.12 -87.75
N ILE A 33 -8.92 -80.42 -88.62
CA ILE A 33 -8.18 -79.20 -88.27
C ILE A 33 -9.15 -78.11 -87.81
N MET A 34 -10.28 -77.91 -88.50
CA MET A 34 -11.27 -76.88 -88.14
C MET A 34 -11.95 -77.18 -86.79
N GLU A 35 -12.31 -78.44 -86.52
CA GLU A 35 -12.84 -78.86 -85.21
C GLU A 35 -11.81 -78.66 -84.10
N VAL A 36 -10.54 -79.00 -84.34
CA VAL A 36 -9.44 -78.76 -83.40
C VAL A 36 -9.23 -77.25 -83.18
N VAL A 37 -9.27 -76.42 -84.22
CA VAL A 37 -9.13 -74.97 -84.10
C VAL A 37 -10.28 -74.36 -83.31
N LEU A 38 -11.53 -74.71 -83.59
CA LEU A 38 -12.70 -74.23 -82.83
C LEU A 38 -12.65 -74.69 -81.37
N MET A 39 -12.19 -75.91 -81.11
CA MET A 39 -11.98 -76.41 -79.75
C MET A 39 -10.89 -75.61 -79.04
N VAL A 40 -9.77 -75.31 -79.72
CA VAL A 40 -8.69 -74.49 -79.18
C VAL A 40 -9.14 -73.06 -78.91
N GLU A 41 -9.83 -72.40 -79.84
CA GLU A 41 -10.37 -71.04 -79.64
C GLU A 41 -11.40 -70.99 -78.50
N GLY A 42 -12.29 -71.98 -78.40
CA GLY A 42 -13.25 -72.09 -77.31
C GLY A 42 -12.57 -72.27 -75.94
N VAL A 43 -11.56 -73.14 -75.88
CA VAL A 43 -10.74 -73.33 -74.66
C VAL A 43 -9.98 -72.05 -74.32
N VAL A 44 -9.37 -71.38 -75.30
CA VAL A 44 -8.66 -70.11 -75.10
C VAL A 44 -9.61 -69.02 -74.60
N GLY A 45 -10.80 -68.90 -75.17
CA GLY A 45 -11.83 -67.95 -74.73
C GLY A 45 -12.31 -68.21 -73.30
N MET A 46 -12.55 -69.47 -72.93
CA MET A 46 -12.90 -69.85 -71.56
C MET A 46 -11.78 -69.51 -70.58
N VAL A 47 -10.52 -69.78 -70.93
CA VAL A 47 -9.36 -69.44 -70.10
C VAL A 47 -9.25 -67.92 -69.93
N ILE A 48 -9.40 -67.14 -71.00
CA ILE A 48 -9.39 -65.67 -70.92
C ILE A 48 -10.50 -65.15 -70.02
N MET A 49 -11.74 -65.64 -70.18
CA MET A 49 -12.87 -65.23 -69.34
C MET A 49 -12.62 -65.56 -67.87
N MET A 50 -12.11 -66.74 -67.57
CA MET A 50 -11.77 -67.15 -66.20
C MET A 50 -10.70 -66.23 -65.59
N VAL A 51 -9.69 -65.86 -66.37
CA VAL A 51 -8.65 -64.91 -65.93
C VAL A 51 -9.24 -63.52 -65.70
N VAL A 52 -10.11 -63.02 -66.59
CA VAL A 52 -10.75 -61.70 -66.43
C VAL A 52 -11.59 -61.64 -65.17
N VAL A 53 -12.43 -62.66 -64.91
CA VAL A 53 -13.25 -62.75 -63.70
C VAL A 53 -12.35 -62.77 -62.46
N MET A 54 -11.31 -63.62 -62.46
CA MET A 54 -10.35 -63.68 -61.36
C MET A 54 -9.68 -62.31 -61.11
N VAL A 55 -9.28 -61.60 -62.16
CA VAL A 55 -8.66 -60.26 -62.02
C VAL A 55 -9.65 -59.23 -61.50
N MET A 56 -10.91 -59.26 -61.95
CA MET A 56 -11.95 -58.35 -61.45
C MET A 56 -12.24 -58.57 -59.97
N GLU A 57 -12.41 -59.82 -59.54
CA GLU A 57 -12.61 -60.17 -58.14
C GLU A 57 -11.43 -59.72 -57.28
N VAL A 58 -10.20 -59.94 -57.76
CA VAL A 58 -8.99 -59.47 -57.07
C VAL A 58 -8.97 -57.94 -56.98
N MET A 59 -9.30 -57.22 -58.06
CA MET A 59 -9.33 -55.75 -58.08
C MET A 59 -10.36 -55.19 -57.10
N GLU A 60 -11.56 -55.78 -57.01
CA GLU A 60 -12.58 -55.36 -56.04
C GLU A 60 -12.11 -55.55 -54.60
N VAL A 61 -11.55 -56.73 -54.28
CA VAL A 61 -11.00 -56.99 -52.95
C VAL A 61 -9.86 -56.02 -52.63
N VAL A 62 -8.95 -55.79 -53.58
CA VAL A 62 -7.86 -54.82 -53.41
C VAL A 62 -8.40 -53.41 -53.17
N MET A 63 -9.42 -52.97 -53.91
CA MET A 63 -10.00 -51.64 -53.72
C MET A 63 -10.64 -51.48 -52.34
N VAL A 64 -11.40 -52.48 -51.87
CA VAL A 64 -12.00 -52.46 -50.52
C VAL A 64 -10.93 -52.41 -49.44
N VAL A 65 -9.91 -53.26 -49.52
CA VAL A 65 -8.82 -53.31 -48.55
C VAL A 65 -8.05 -51.98 -48.54
N VAL A 66 -7.73 -51.41 -49.71
CA VAL A 66 -7.05 -50.12 -49.80
C VAL A 66 -7.90 -49.02 -49.18
N MET A 67 -9.21 -48.99 -49.47
CA MET A 67 -10.11 -47.99 -48.90
C MET A 67 -10.19 -48.12 -47.38
N GLU A 68 -10.32 -49.33 -46.84
CA GLU A 68 -10.36 -49.56 -45.39
C GLU A 68 -9.07 -49.12 -44.71
N VAL A 69 -7.90 -49.47 -45.27
CA VAL A 69 -6.60 -49.05 -44.74
C VAL A 69 -6.47 -47.53 -44.76
N VAL A 70 -6.79 -46.89 -45.89
CA VAL A 70 -6.71 -45.43 -46.02
C VAL A 70 -7.65 -44.73 -45.06
N VAL A 71 -8.90 -45.19 -44.93
CA VAL A 71 -9.88 -44.62 -43.99
C VAL A 71 -9.38 -44.78 -42.55
N MET A 72 -8.88 -45.96 -42.19
CA MET A 72 -8.34 -46.19 -40.85
C MET A 72 -7.14 -45.28 -40.57
N GLU A 73 -6.20 -45.14 -41.49
CA GLU A 73 -5.04 -44.24 -41.34
C GLU A 73 -5.46 -42.78 -41.16
N VAL A 74 -6.41 -42.29 -41.97
CA VAL A 74 -6.92 -40.92 -41.86
C VAL A 74 -7.64 -40.72 -40.52
N VAL A 75 -8.53 -41.63 -40.13
CA VAL A 75 -9.27 -41.54 -38.85
C VAL A 75 -8.31 -41.59 -37.67
N VAL A 76 -7.32 -42.49 -37.69
CA VAL A 76 -6.29 -42.57 -36.64
C VAL A 76 -5.50 -41.28 -36.58
N MET A 77 -5.09 -40.72 -37.71
CA MET A 77 -4.38 -39.45 -37.75
C MET A 77 -5.24 -38.31 -37.19
N GLU A 78 -6.51 -38.20 -37.57
CA GLU A 78 -7.41 -37.16 -37.04
C GLU A 78 -7.60 -37.28 -35.54
N VAL A 79 -7.82 -38.49 -35.00
CA VAL A 79 -7.95 -38.72 -33.56
C VAL A 79 -6.65 -38.38 -32.84
N VAL A 80 -5.51 -38.85 -33.34
CA VAL A 80 -4.19 -38.57 -32.74
C VAL A 80 -3.90 -37.06 -32.76
N VAL A 81 -4.16 -36.38 -33.87
CA VAL A 81 -3.97 -34.92 -33.98
C VAL A 81 -4.89 -34.21 -32.99
N MET A 82 -6.16 -34.60 -32.89
CA MET A 82 -7.08 -34.00 -31.93
C MET A 82 -6.62 -34.23 -30.48
N GLU A 83 -6.21 -35.44 -30.12
CA GLU A 83 -5.69 -35.75 -28.78
C GLU A 83 -4.44 -34.92 -28.45
N VAL A 84 -3.48 -34.83 -29.38
CA VAL A 84 -2.27 -34.02 -29.21
C VAL A 84 -2.62 -32.55 -29.07
N VAL A 85 -3.47 -32.00 -29.94
CA VAL A 85 -3.89 -30.59 -29.88
C VAL A 85 -4.64 -30.29 -28.58
N VAL A 86 -5.56 -31.16 -28.15
CA VAL A 86 -6.27 -30.99 -26.87
C VAL A 86 -5.29 -31.04 -25.71
N MET A 87 -4.35 -31.98 -25.69
CA MET A 87 -3.32 -32.05 -24.66
C MET A 87 -2.45 -30.80 -24.65
N GLU A 88 -1.99 -30.32 -25.81
CA GLU A 88 -1.18 -29.10 -25.91
C GLU A 88 -1.94 -27.86 -25.42
N VAL A 89 -3.21 -27.70 -25.80
CA VAL A 89 -4.06 -26.59 -25.34
C VAL A 89 -4.27 -26.67 -23.83
N VAL A 90 -4.62 -27.85 -23.30
CA VAL A 90 -4.83 -28.05 -21.85
C VAL A 90 -3.53 -27.79 -21.08
N VAL A 91 -2.40 -28.31 -21.56
CA VAL A 91 -1.08 -28.05 -20.94
C VAL A 91 -0.77 -26.56 -20.98
N MET A 92 -0.99 -25.88 -22.10
CA MET A 92 -0.76 -24.44 -22.21
C MET A 92 -1.67 -23.66 -21.25
N GLU A 93 -2.95 -23.98 -21.15
CA GLU A 93 -3.88 -23.33 -20.21
C GLU A 93 -3.45 -23.53 -18.75
N VAL A 94 -3.07 -24.76 -18.37
CA VAL A 94 -2.57 -25.07 -17.02
C VAL A 94 -1.27 -24.32 -16.75
N VAL A 95 -0.30 -24.35 -17.67
CA VAL A 95 0.99 -23.65 -17.53
C VAL A 95 0.76 -22.14 -17.45
N VAL A 96 -0.10 -21.57 -18.28
CA VAL A 96 -0.44 -20.13 -18.23
C VAL A 96 -1.09 -19.80 -16.88
N MET A 97 -2.04 -20.60 -16.41
CA MET A 97 -2.65 -20.39 -15.10
C MET A 97 -1.61 -20.48 -13.98
N GLU A 98 -0.73 -21.49 -13.97
CA GLU A 98 0.32 -21.63 -12.98
C GLU A 98 1.30 -20.45 -13.00
N VAL A 99 1.72 -19.99 -14.18
CA VAL A 99 2.59 -18.82 -14.33
C VAL A 99 1.89 -17.56 -13.84
N VAL A 100 0.65 -17.32 -14.24
CA VAL A 100 -0.13 -16.15 -13.81
C VAL A 100 -0.35 -16.18 -12.30
N VAL A 101 -0.70 -17.34 -11.72
CA VAL A 101 -0.85 -17.49 -10.27
C VAL A 101 0.49 -17.23 -9.58
N MET A 102 1.59 -17.77 -10.08
CA MET A 102 2.92 -17.52 -9.53
C MET A 102 3.29 -16.04 -9.62
N GLU A 103 3.06 -15.36 -10.75
CA GLU A 103 3.31 -13.93 -10.90
C GLU A 103 2.48 -13.09 -9.93
N VAL A 104 1.19 -13.40 -9.77
CA VAL A 104 0.30 -12.72 -8.80
C VAL A 104 0.78 -12.96 -7.38
N VAL A 105 1.08 -14.21 -7.00
CA VAL A 105 1.58 -14.56 -5.66
C VAL A 105 2.93 -13.88 -5.40
N VAL A 106 3.85 -13.88 -6.36
CA VAL A 106 5.14 -13.19 -6.24
C VAL A 106 4.91 -11.69 -6.08
N MET A 107 4.03 -11.08 -6.86
CA MET A 107 3.71 -9.66 -6.73
C MET A 107 3.10 -9.36 -5.35
N GLU A 108 2.16 -10.16 -4.86
CA GLU A 108 1.58 -10.00 -3.53
C GLU A 108 2.63 -10.15 -2.41
N VAL A 109 3.51 -11.15 -2.51
CA VAL A 109 4.61 -11.36 -1.55
C VAL A 109 5.60 -10.20 -1.60
N VAL A 110 6.01 -9.75 -2.79
CA VAL A 110 6.93 -8.62 -2.95
C VAL A 110 6.31 -7.33 -2.42
N VAL A 111 5.03 -7.07 -2.73
CA VAL A 111 4.30 -5.91 -2.19
C VAL A 111 4.23 -6.02 -0.67
N MET A 112 3.91 -7.18 -0.10
CA MET A 112 3.88 -7.39 1.33
C MET A 112 5.26 -7.17 1.96
N GLU A 113 6.34 -7.70 1.39
CA GLU A 113 7.71 -7.51 1.87
C GLU A 113 8.14 -6.04 1.81
N VAL A 114 7.85 -5.33 0.71
CA VAL A 114 8.13 -3.91 0.56
C VAL A 114 7.33 -3.11 1.59
N VAL A 115 6.04 -3.37 1.74
CA VAL A 115 5.19 -2.70 2.73
C VAL A 115 5.67 -2.97 4.15
N VAL A 116 6.03 -4.23 4.47
CA VAL A 116 6.59 -4.58 5.78
C VAL A 116 7.92 -3.87 6.00
N MET A 117 8.81 -3.83 5.02
CA MET A 117 10.09 -3.12 5.12
C MET A 117 9.86 -1.62 5.31
N GLU A 118 8.97 -0.99 4.54
CA GLU A 118 8.63 0.43 4.70
C GLU A 118 8.06 0.72 6.09
N VAL A 119 7.15 -0.15 6.59
CA VAL A 119 6.59 -0.04 7.94
C VAL A 119 7.67 -0.20 8.99
N VAL A 120 8.53 -1.21 8.89
CA VAL A 120 9.62 -1.46 9.84
C VAL A 120 10.63 -0.31 9.82
N VAL A 121 11.05 0.16 8.64
CA VAL A 121 11.95 1.31 8.51
C VAL A 121 11.32 2.54 9.12
N MET A 122 10.04 2.81 8.84
CA MET A 122 9.32 3.93 9.44
C MET A 122 9.25 3.78 10.96
N GLU A 123 8.94 2.60 11.50
CA GLU A 123 8.91 2.36 12.94
C GLU A 123 10.29 2.55 13.59
N VAL A 124 11.36 2.05 12.97
CA VAL A 124 12.74 2.24 13.45
C VAL A 124 13.14 3.72 13.40
N VAL A 125 12.90 4.41 12.29
CA VAL A 125 13.22 5.85 12.15
C VAL A 125 12.42 6.67 13.16
N VAL A 126 11.13 6.38 13.33
CA VAL A 126 10.30 7.05 14.34
C VAL A 126 10.86 6.78 15.74
N MET A 127 11.25 5.55 16.06
CA MET A 127 11.86 5.21 17.34
C MET A 127 13.17 5.99 17.55
N GLU A 128 14.07 6.03 16.58
CA GLU A 128 15.33 6.78 16.68
C GLU A 128 15.10 8.28 16.87
N VAL A 129 14.17 8.88 16.10
CA VAL A 129 13.83 10.31 16.23
C VAL A 129 13.22 10.60 17.60
N VAL A 130 12.28 9.77 18.06
CA VAL A 130 11.63 9.93 19.37
C VAL A 130 12.66 9.79 20.49
N VAL A 131 13.55 8.79 20.42
CA VAL A 131 14.62 8.61 21.40
C VAL A 131 15.53 9.84 21.43
N MET A 132 15.92 10.36 20.26
CA MET A 132 16.76 11.56 20.18
C MET A 132 16.04 12.79 20.76
N GLU A 133 14.76 13.00 20.46
CA GLU A 133 13.97 14.11 21.01
C GLU A 133 13.86 14.01 22.54
N VAL A 134 13.56 12.82 23.09
CA VAL A 134 13.47 12.58 24.53
C VAL A 134 14.82 12.83 25.20
N VAL A 135 15.92 12.32 24.64
CA VAL A 135 17.27 12.54 25.17
C VAL A 135 17.61 14.03 25.19
N MET A 136 17.32 14.75 24.11
CA MET A 136 17.55 16.20 24.03
C MET A 136 16.74 16.97 25.09
N VAL A 137 15.47 16.60 25.28
CA VAL A 137 14.61 17.21 26.30
C VAL A 137 15.16 16.94 27.71
N VAL A 138 15.52 15.69 28.03
CA VAL A 138 16.09 15.36 29.34
C VAL A 138 17.37 16.13 29.61
N VAL A 139 18.28 16.20 28.63
CA VAL A 139 19.54 16.97 28.76
C VAL A 139 19.24 18.46 29.00
N THR A 140 18.30 19.04 28.26
CA THR A 140 17.94 20.47 28.43
C THR A 140 17.29 20.74 29.79
N VAL A 141 16.38 19.89 30.27
CA VAL A 141 15.80 19.97 31.63
C VAL A 141 16.91 19.94 32.67
N MET A 142 17.81 18.94 32.60
CA MET A 142 18.90 18.80 33.56
C MET A 142 19.78 20.05 33.60
N VAL A 143 20.11 20.62 32.43
CA VAL A 143 20.90 21.87 32.37
C VAL A 143 20.13 23.03 33.01
N MET A 144 18.83 23.18 32.75
CA MET A 144 18.02 24.23 33.36
C MET A 144 17.95 24.10 34.88
N GLU A 145 17.69 22.90 35.41
CA GLU A 145 17.64 22.65 36.85
C GLU A 145 18.97 22.96 37.54
N VAL A 146 20.10 22.55 36.94
CA VAL A 146 21.43 22.87 37.45
C VAL A 146 21.66 24.39 37.46
N MET A 147 21.26 25.09 36.40
CA MET A 147 21.37 26.54 36.31
C MET A 147 20.51 27.26 37.37
N GLU A 148 19.27 26.84 37.58
CA GLU A 148 18.39 27.40 38.63
C GLU A 148 18.97 27.22 40.03
N VAL A 149 19.44 26.00 40.35
CA VAL A 149 20.08 25.73 41.64
C VAL A 149 21.33 26.59 41.80
N MET A 150 22.15 26.72 40.77
CA MET A 150 23.35 27.56 40.79
C MET A 150 22.99 29.03 41.06
N VAL A 151 21.96 29.58 40.41
CA VAL A 151 21.48 30.95 40.65
C VAL A 151 21.00 31.13 42.10
N VAL A 152 20.20 30.21 42.63
CA VAL A 152 19.71 30.27 44.02
C VAL A 152 20.87 30.21 45.02
N VAL A 153 21.85 29.33 44.79
CA VAL A 153 23.04 29.22 45.63
C VAL A 153 23.85 30.51 45.58
N ILE A 154 24.11 31.06 44.38
CA ILE A 154 24.81 32.34 44.22
C ILE A 154 24.05 33.45 44.95
N MET A 155 22.72 33.54 44.80
CA MET A 155 21.91 34.59 45.41
C MET A 155 21.87 34.46 46.94
N LYS A 156 21.85 33.24 47.49
CA LYS A 156 21.99 32.98 48.93
C LYS A 156 23.36 33.40 49.46
N VAL A 157 24.44 33.06 48.75
CA VAL A 157 25.81 33.47 49.10
C VAL A 157 25.93 34.99 49.08
N VAL A 158 25.39 35.65 48.05
CA VAL A 158 25.35 37.12 47.95
C VAL A 158 24.50 37.74 49.06
N MET A 159 23.32 37.20 49.38
CA MET A 159 22.48 37.70 50.48
C MET A 159 23.13 37.49 51.86
N MET A 160 23.79 36.36 52.09
CA MET A 160 24.58 36.12 53.31
C MET A 160 25.77 37.08 53.43
N ALA A 161 26.36 37.50 52.30
CA ALA A 161 27.33 38.58 52.28
C ALA A 161 26.70 39.97 52.53
N MET A 162 25.39 40.14 52.30
CA MET A 162 24.70 41.44 52.38
C MET A 162 24.03 41.78 53.71
N CYS A 163 23.84 40.85 54.68
CA CYS A 163 23.43 41.15 56.07
C CYS A 163 23.72 39.95 57.01
N PRO A 164 24.37 40.10 58.19
CA PRO A 164 24.11 41.15 59.18
C PRO A 164 25.34 41.86 59.78
N GLY A 165 25.15 43.13 60.15
CA GLY A 165 25.57 43.62 61.47
C GLY A 165 27.00 44.16 61.61
N ASN A 166 27.06 45.46 61.88
CA ASN A 166 28.20 46.34 62.14
C ASN A 166 29.02 46.76 60.93
N TRP A 167 29.48 48.02 60.99
CA TRP A 167 30.34 48.72 60.02
C TRP A 167 29.62 49.34 58.82
N LEU A 168 28.83 50.39 59.05
CA LEU A 168 28.69 51.51 58.08
C LEU A 168 28.16 52.81 58.72
N TRP A 169 28.41 53.02 60.02
CA TRP A 169 28.36 54.35 60.66
C TRP A 169 29.73 55.06 60.58
N ALA A 170 30.50 54.84 59.50
CA ALA A 170 31.88 55.33 59.38
C ALA A 170 32.25 56.04 58.06
N SER A 171 31.35 56.21 57.09
CA SER A 171 31.71 56.82 55.80
C SER A 171 30.88 58.04 55.37
N MET A 172 29.92 58.49 56.17
CA MET A 172 29.12 59.70 55.88
C MET A 172 29.75 61.02 56.38
N THR A 173 30.97 61.01 56.91
CA THR A 173 31.70 62.22 57.36
C THR A 173 32.96 62.55 56.56
N PHE A 174 33.22 61.91 55.41
CA PHE A 174 34.49 62.13 54.68
C PHE A 174 34.39 62.68 53.24
N MET A 175 33.22 62.77 52.59
CA MET A 175 33.13 63.33 51.22
C MET A 175 32.08 64.44 51.02
N ALA A 176 31.81 65.23 52.07
CA ALA A 176 31.00 66.45 51.99
C ALA A 176 31.80 67.73 52.30
N ARG A 177 33.13 67.71 52.08
CA ARG A 177 33.97 68.89 52.26
C ARG A 177 35.20 68.90 51.36
N PHE A 178 35.01 68.89 50.03
CA PHE A 178 35.96 69.56 49.12
C PHE A 178 35.31 69.83 47.75
N SER A 179 35.26 71.12 47.40
CA SER A 179 35.19 71.74 46.07
C SER A 179 34.10 71.26 45.08
N ARG A 180 33.07 72.03 44.71
CA ARG A 180 33.02 73.40 44.17
C ARG A 180 34.01 73.69 43.02
N GLY A 181 33.43 73.84 41.81
CA GLY A 181 33.97 74.53 40.63
C GLY A 181 34.82 73.66 39.70
N SER A 182 34.76 73.75 38.37
CA SER A 182 34.10 74.68 37.46
C SER A 182 34.20 74.11 36.04
N SER A 183 33.16 74.37 35.24
CA SER A 183 33.09 74.54 33.77
C SER A 183 34.12 73.91 32.81
N ARG A 184 33.61 73.20 31.78
CA ARG A 184 33.40 73.74 30.41
C ARG A 184 32.86 72.67 29.45
N SER A 185 31.80 73.06 28.74
CA SER A 185 31.17 72.46 27.54
C SER A 185 32.13 72.50 26.31
N PRO A 186 31.82 72.03 25.06
CA PRO A 186 30.47 71.95 24.46
C PRO A 186 30.18 70.91 23.32
N VAL A 187 28.91 70.96 22.86
CA VAL A 187 28.36 70.68 21.49
C VAL A 187 27.77 69.29 21.14
N ARG A 188 26.42 69.25 21.21
CA ARG A 188 25.40 68.97 20.16
C ARG A 188 25.40 67.60 19.48
N SER A 189 24.36 66.78 19.66
CA SER A 189 23.10 66.78 18.87
C SER A 189 22.21 65.61 19.38
N ARG A 190 20.91 65.43 19.13
CA ARG A 190 19.72 66.24 18.80
C ARG A 190 18.58 65.19 18.66
N GLY A 191 17.46 65.34 19.37
CA GLY A 191 16.19 64.61 19.16
C GLY A 191 16.01 63.35 20.05
N SER A 192 15.10 63.24 21.02
CA SER A 192 13.63 63.42 21.10
C SER A 192 12.82 62.18 20.68
N LEU A 193 11.70 61.98 21.41
CA LEU A 193 10.58 61.03 21.27
C LEU A 193 10.72 59.80 22.19
N GLU A 194 10.03 59.68 23.32
CA GLU A 194 8.59 59.75 23.66
C GLU A 194 8.11 58.35 24.09
N ASP A 195 7.23 58.35 25.09
CA ASP A 195 6.53 57.21 25.67
C ASP A 195 5.89 56.29 24.60
N MET A 196 5.84 54.99 24.90
CA MET A 196 4.93 54.06 24.20
C MET A 196 3.76 53.66 25.11
N PRO A 197 2.51 53.79 24.64
CA PRO A 197 1.26 53.52 25.37
C PRO A 197 0.90 52.01 25.31
N PRO A 198 -0.25 51.53 25.83
CA PRO A 198 -0.49 50.09 26.00
C PRO A 198 -0.62 49.47 24.61
N THR A 199 0.30 48.58 24.27
CA THR A 199 0.32 47.95 22.97
C THR A 199 -0.87 47.01 22.85
N GLN A 200 -1.88 47.42 22.09
CA GLN A 200 -2.68 46.51 21.28
C GLN A 200 -1.68 45.56 20.63
N HIS A 201 -1.61 44.31 21.10
CA HIS A 201 -0.64 43.36 20.57
C HIS A 201 -0.92 43.21 19.07
N PRO A 202 -0.03 43.73 18.19
CA PRO A 202 -0.21 43.56 16.76
C PRO A 202 -0.23 42.06 16.51
N PHE A 203 -1.14 41.59 15.65
CA PHE A 203 -1.34 40.16 15.38
C PHE A 203 -0.02 39.41 15.42
N LEU A 204 0.19 38.63 16.48
CA LEU A 204 1.45 37.93 16.65
C LEU A 204 1.61 37.03 15.43
N ASN A 205 2.70 37.23 14.71
CA ASN A 205 2.99 36.37 13.59
C ASN A 205 3.43 35.00 14.14
N VAL A 206 3.42 33.98 13.28
CA VAL A 206 3.80 32.61 13.69
C VAL A 206 5.19 32.58 14.34
N PHE A 207 6.12 33.42 13.90
CA PHE A 207 7.47 33.49 14.43
C PHE A 207 7.53 34.01 15.88
N GLU A 208 6.69 34.97 16.24
CA GLU A 208 6.60 35.47 17.61
C GLU A 208 5.93 34.46 18.55
N LEU A 209 4.94 33.71 18.06
CA LEU A 209 4.34 32.60 18.81
C LEU A 209 5.35 31.48 19.04
N GLU A 210 6.15 31.12 18.02
CA GLU A 210 7.25 30.17 18.17
C GLU A 210 8.22 30.63 19.26
N ARG A 211 8.63 31.90 19.26
CA ARG A 211 9.49 32.46 20.30
C ARG A 211 8.85 32.38 21.69
N LEU A 212 7.54 32.58 21.81
CA LEU A 212 6.82 32.39 23.06
C LEU A 212 6.81 30.92 23.50
N LEU A 213 6.66 29.97 22.58
CA LEU A 213 6.66 28.53 22.89
C LEU A 213 8.04 28.04 23.32
N TYR A 214 9.12 28.53 22.71
CA TYR A 214 10.51 28.15 23.04
C TYR A 214 11.01 28.64 24.40
N THR A 215 10.32 29.58 25.06
CA THR A 215 10.75 30.16 26.34
C THR A 215 10.10 29.46 27.55
N GLY A 216 9.71 28.19 27.41
CA GLY A 216 8.88 27.47 28.39
C GLY A 216 9.54 26.28 29.03
N LYS A 217 8.87 25.74 30.05
CA LYS A 217 9.25 24.43 30.58
C LYS A 217 9.19 23.41 29.44
N THR A 218 10.14 22.50 29.42
CA THR A 218 10.13 21.36 28.50
C THR A 218 9.21 20.26 29.03
N ALA A 219 8.61 19.45 28.14
CA ALA A 219 7.74 18.35 28.56
C ALA A 219 8.58 17.24 29.20
N CYS A 220 8.60 17.18 30.53
CA CYS A 220 9.42 16.24 31.29
C CYS A 220 8.63 15.02 31.82
N ASN A 221 7.29 15.11 31.87
CA ASN A 221 6.42 14.01 32.30
C ASN A 221 5.64 13.43 31.11
N HIS A 222 5.21 12.17 31.21
CA HIS A 222 4.33 11.55 30.21
C HIS A 222 2.92 12.20 30.16
N ALA A 223 2.48 12.78 31.28
CA ALA A 223 1.31 13.65 31.36
C ALA A 223 1.53 14.75 32.41
N ASP A 224 1.00 15.93 32.13
CA ASP A 224 0.96 17.05 33.08
C ASP A 224 -0.47 17.57 33.19
N GLU A 225 -0.89 17.92 34.41
CA GLU A 225 -2.13 18.66 34.62
C GLU A 225 -1.91 20.11 34.22
N VAL A 226 -2.36 20.48 33.02
CA VAL A 226 -2.13 21.81 32.43
C VAL A 226 -3.29 22.78 32.70
N TRP A 227 -4.38 22.25 33.21
CA TRP A 227 -5.55 22.96 33.72
C TRP A 227 -6.25 22.05 34.74
N PRO A 228 -6.96 22.56 35.76
CA PRO A 228 -7.63 21.71 36.75
C PRO A 228 -8.47 20.59 36.12
N GLY A 229 -8.08 19.34 36.40
CA GLY A 229 -8.68 18.10 35.88
C GLY A 229 -8.30 17.73 34.43
N LEU A 230 -7.56 18.58 33.72
CA LEU A 230 -7.16 18.39 32.33
C LEU A 230 -5.67 18.04 32.25
N TYR A 231 -5.42 16.79 31.90
CA TYR A 231 -4.08 16.28 31.66
C TYR A 231 -3.77 16.32 30.17
N LEU A 232 -2.60 16.86 29.82
CA LEU A 232 -2.05 16.81 28.48
C LEU A 232 -0.87 15.83 28.49
N GLY A 233 -0.91 14.83 27.61
CA GLY A 233 0.09 13.76 27.63
C GLY A 233 0.35 13.09 26.29
N ASP A 234 1.20 12.08 26.33
CA ASP A 234 1.67 11.29 25.19
C ASP A 234 0.95 9.93 25.06
N GLN A 235 1.41 9.11 24.12
CA GLN A 235 0.87 7.77 23.90
C GLN A 235 1.22 6.79 25.05
N ASP A 236 2.32 7.03 25.78
CA ASP A 236 2.77 6.15 26.85
C ASP A 236 1.81 6.21 28.04
N VAL A 237 1.44 7.41 28.48
CA VAL A 237 0.42 7.56 29.54
C VAL A 237 -0.94 7.02 29.10
N ALA A 238 -1.30 7.19 27.82
CA ALA A 238 -2.57 6.68 27.28
C ALA A 238 -2.63 5.14 27.25
N SER A 239 -1.48 4.49 27.06
CA SER A 239 -1.38 3.01 27.06
C SER A 239 -1.20 2.44 28.48
N ASN A 240 -0.88 3.28 29.46
CA ASN A 240 -0.61 2.86 30.83
C ASN A 240 -1.87 2.83 31.71
N ARG A 241 -2.58 1.70 31.70
CA ARG A 241 -3.80 1.48 32.51
C ARG A 241 -3.61 1.68 34.02
N ARG A 242 -2.39 1.51 34.54
CA ARG A 242 -2.10 1.74 35.96
C ARG A 242 -2.06 3.23 36.25
N GLU A 243 -1.42 4.00 35.38
CA GLU A 243 -1.30 5.44 35.53
C GLU A 243 -2.63 6.16 35.32
N LEU A 244 -3.40 5.74 34.32
CA LEU A 244 -4.78 6.24 34.11
C LEU A 244 -5.65 6.03 35.35
N ARG A 245 -5.55 4.86 36.01
CA ARG A 245 -6.26 4.59 37.28
C ARG A 245 -5.71 5.43 38.43
N ARG A 246 -4.39 5.58 38.54
CA ARG A 246 -3.74 6.38 39.60
C ARG A 246 -4.17 7.84 39.54
N LEU A 247 -4.20 8.42 38.34
CA LEU A 247 -4.62 9.80 38.12
C LEU A 247 -6.15 9.96 38.23
N GLY A 248 -6.90 8.87 38.11
CA GLY A 248 -8.36 8.85 38.13
C GLY A 248 -8.95 9.36 36.82
N ILE A 249 -8.32 9.06 35.68
CA ILE A 249 -8.78 9.48 34.36
C ILE A 249 -10.13 8.83 34.06
N THR A 250 -11.10 9.67 33.71
CA THR A 250 -12.49 9.30 33.39
C THR A 250 -12.79 9.45 31.90
N HIS A 251 -12.04 10.31 31.21
CA HIS A 251 -12.20 10.57 29.79
C HIS A 251 -10.84 10.58 29.10
N VAL A 252 -10.79 10.07 27.87
CA VAL A 252 -9.60 10.14 27.03
C VAL A 252 -10.00 10.74 25.68
N LEU A 253 -9.30 11.81 25.29
CA LEU A 253 -9.34 12.36 23.94
C LEU A 253 -8.01 12.04 23.26
N ASN A 254 -8.05 11.17 22.25
CA ASN A 254 -6.89 10.83 21.44
C ASN A 254 -6.90 11.67 20.16
N ALA A 255 -6.01 12.66 20.08
CA ALA A 255 -5.80 13.52 18.93
C ALA A 255 -4.92 12.90 17.84
N SER A 256 -4.67 11.59 17.92
CA SER A 256 -3.94 10.77 16.95
C SER A 256 -4.63 9.42 16.75
N HIS A 257 -5.97 9.42 16.77
CA HIS A 257 -6.73 8.21 16.58
C HIS A 257 -6.47 7.60 15.20
N SER A 258 -6.49 6.27 15.13
CA SER A 258 -6.43 5.52 13.88
C SER A 258 -7.46 4.39 13.93
N ARG A 259 -8.30 4.29 12.91
CA ARG A 259 -9.32 3.23 12.78
C ARG A 259 -8.69 1.84 12.79
N TRP A 260 -7.50 1.71 12.22
CA TRP A 260 -6.75 0.45 12.13
C TRP A 260 -6.24 -0.07 13.48
N ARG A 261 -5.95 0.82 14.43
CA ARG A 261 -5.46 0.39 15.76
C ARG A 261 -6.58 0.09 16.75
N GLY A 262 -7.84 0.44 16.42
CA GLY A 262 -9.02 0.19 17.26
C GLY A 262 -8.98 0.94 18.60
N THR A 263 -10.11 1.48 19.08
CA THR A 263 -10.11 2.24 20.36
C THR A 263 -11.38 2.07 21.20
N PRO A 264 -11.71 0.84 21.61
CA PRO A 264 -12.17 0.68 23.00
C PRO A 264 -11.51 -0.43 23.83
N GLU A 265 -10.85 -1.44 23.25
CA GLU A 265 -10.38 -2.63 24.01
C GLU A 265 -9.35 -2.29 25.11
N ALA A 266 -8.44 -1.34 24.83
CA ALA A 266 -7.44 -0.87 25.80
C ALA A 266 -8.06 -0.14 27.01
N TYR A 267 -9.28 0.36 26.89
CA TYR A 267 -10.00 1.07 27.94
C TYR A 267 -11.16 0.27 28.55
N GLU A 268 -11.40 -0.94 28.04
CA GLU A 268 -12.46 -1.82 28.52
C GLU A 268 -12.29 -2.14 30.02
N GLY A 269 -13.37 -2.10 30.78
CA GLY A 269 -13.31 -2.32 32.24
C GLY A 269 -12.67 -1.18 33.06
N LEU A 270 -12.21 -0.08 32.45
CA LEU A 270 -11.75 1.12 33.18
C LEU A 270 -12.85 2.18 33.36
N GLY A 271 -13.99 2.04 32.68
CA GLY A 271 -15.09 3.02 32.73
C GLY A 271 -14.73 4.37 32.08
N ILE A 272 -13.72 4.39 31.21
CA ILE A 272 -13.25 5.60 30.52
C ILE A 272 -14.11 5.88 29.30
N ARG A 273 -14.62 7.12 29.19
CA ARG A 273 -15.26 7.61 27.97
C ARG A 273 -14.21 8.09 26.98
N TYR A 274 -14.30 7.63 25.74
CA TYR A 274 -13.27 7.84 24.73
C TYR A 274 -13.78 8.69 23.56
N LEU A 275 -12.97 9.64 23.10
CA LEU A 275 -13.13 10.35 21.83
C LEU A 275 -11.84 10.23 21.01
N GLY A 276 -11.96 9.69 19.79
CA GLY A 276 -10.87 9.62 18.84
C GLY A 276 -10.99 10.67 17.75
N VAL A 277 -9.94 11.45 17.56
CA VAL A 277 -9.78 12.39 16.44
C VAL A 277 -8.66 11.88 15.54
N GLU A 278 -9.01 11.55 14.29
CA GLU A 278 -8.07 11.08 13.27
C GLU A 278 -7.32 12.28 12.68
N ALA A 279 -6.22 12.66 13.33
CA ALA A 279 -5.43 13.80 12.90
C ALA A 279 -3.94 13.48 12.68
N HIS A 280 -3.44 13.95 11.54
CA HIS A 280 -2.03 13.90 11.18
C HIS A 280 -1.29 15.15 11.68
N ASP A 281 -0.08 15.01 12.20
CA ASP A 281 0.75 16.15 12.68
C ASP A 281 1.45 16.86 11.52
N SER A 282 0.66 17.26 10.52
CA SER A 282 1.16 17.93 9.34
C SER A 282 0.69 19.38 9.33
N PRO A 283 1.54 20.36 8.96
CA PRO A 283 1.10 21.73 8.72
C PRO A 283 0.01 21.86 7.65
N ALA A 284 -0.16 20.85 6.80
CA ALA A 284 -1.21 20.79 5.77
C ALA A 284 -2.54 20.19 6.27
N PHE A 285 -2.56 19.56 7.45
CA PHE A 285 -3.77 18.97 8.00
C PHE A 285 -4.68 20.04 8.62
N ASP A 286 -5.98 20.00 8.33
CA ASP A 286 -6.95 20.95 8.87
C ASP A 286 -7.50 20.49 10.23
N MET A 287 -6.78 20.81 11.30
CA MET A 287 -7.19 20.56 12.68
C MET A 287 -8.37 21.43 13.13
N SER A 288 -8.63 22.55 12.44
CA SER A 288 -9.64 23.52 12.86
C SER A 288 -11.06 22.95 12.87
N THR A 289 -11.31 21.96 12.00
CA THR A 289 -12.56 21.18 11.95
C THR A 289 -12.85 20.45 13.26
N HIS A 290 -11.82 20.14 14.04
CA HIS A 290 -11.91 19.40 15.31
C HIS A 290 -11.88 20.30 16.54
N PHE A 291 -11.63 21.61 16.41
CA PHE A 291 -11.53 22.51 17.56
C PHE A 291 -12.79 22.51 18.42
N GLN A 292 -13.96 22.74 17.82
CA GLN A 292 -15.21 22.79 18.57
C GLN A 292 -15.60 21.41 19.13
N PRO A 293 -15.67 20.32 18.34
CA PRO A 293 -16.05 19.01 18.88
C PRO A 293 -15.13 18.51 20.01
N ALA A 294 -13.82 18.74 19.89
CA ALA A 294 -12.85 18.38 20.93
C ALA A 294 -13.04 19.24 22.19
N ALA A 295 -13.20 20.55 22.03
CA ALA A 295 -13.43 21.46 23.14
C ALA A 295 -14.73 21.13 23.90
N ASP A 296 -15.80 20.79 23.20
CA ASP A 296 -17.08 20.37 23.79
C ASP A 296 -16.93 19.07 24.60
N PHE A 297 -16.11 18.14 24.14
CA PHE A 297 -15.83 16.89 24.85
C PHE A 297 -15.00 17.15 26.12
N ILE A 298 -13.95 17.97 26.01
CA ILE A 298 -13.13 18.39 27.16
C ILE A 298 -13.98 19.10 28.20
N HIS A 299 -14.81 20.06 27.78
CA HIS A 299 -15.67 20.83 28.68
C HIS A 299 -16.67 19.92 29.42
N ARG A 300 -17.33 19.01 28.69
CA ARG A 300 -18.27 18.05 29.29
C ARG A 300 -17.59 17.11 30.28
N ALA A 301 -16.36 16.68 30.00
CA ALA A 301 -15.59 15.84 30.91
C ALA A 301 -15.29 16.55 32.23
N LEU A 302 -14.81 17.80 32.16
CA LEU A 302 -14.43 18.60 33.33
C LEU A 302 -15.63 19.16 34.12
N SER A 303 -16.80 19.27 33.48
CA SER A 303 -18.03 19.71 34.14
C SER A 303 -18.61 18.64 35.08
N GLN A 304 -18.14 17.39 34.99
CA GLN A 304 -18.61 16.31 35.85
C GLN A 304 -17.89 16.30 37.20
N PRO A 305 -18.58 16.02 38.31
CA PRO A 305 -17.93 15.86 39.62
C PRO A 305 -16.86 14.78 39.58
N GLY A 306 -15.62 15.14 39.92
CA GLY A 306 -14.47 14.23 39.86
C GLY A 306 -14.00 13.90 38.43
N GLY A 307 -14.55 14.56 37.42
CA GLY A 307 -14.18 14.37 36.02
C GLY A 307 -12.73 14.80 35.76
N LYS A 308 -11.94 13.84 35.29
CA LYS A 308 -10.58 14.08 34.83
C LYS A 308 -10.40 13.55 33.41
N ILE A 309 -9.80 14.36 32.55
CA ILE A 309 -9.58 14.03 31.15
C ILE A 309 -8.10 14.01 30.82
N LEU A 310 -7.69 12.99 30.08
CA LEU A 310 -6.42 12.98 29.36
C LEU A 310 -6.67 13.35 27.90
N VAL A 311 -6.06 14.43 27.45
CA VAL A 311 -5.94 14.78 26.03
C VAL A 311 -4.55 14.38 25.60
N HIS A 312 -4.43 13.44 24.67
CA HIS A 312 -3.13 12.96 24.23
C HIS A 312 -3.03 12.90 22.71
N CYS A 313 -1.80 12.89 22.22
CA CYS A 313 -1.49 12.44 20.87
C CYS A 313 -0.32 11.45 20.97
N ALA A 314 0.56 11.40 19.96
CA ALA A 314 1.79 10.61 20.07
C ALA A 314 2.73 11.15 21.18
N VAL A 315 3.00 12.46 21.20
CA VAL A 315 4.03 13.09 22.08
C VAL A 315 3.41 14.07 23.09
N GLY A 316 2.18 14.51 22.88
CA GLY A 316 1.52 15.42 23.82
C GLY A 316 1.93 16.88 23.72
N VAL A 317 2.49 17.31 22.58
CA VAL A 317 3.06 18.67 22.43
C VAL A 317 2.49 19.48 21.27
N SER A 318 1.99 18.82 20.20
CA SER A 318 1.47 19.50 19.00
C SER A 318 -0.02 19.28 18.79
N ARG A 319 -0.47 18.13 18.24
CA ARG A 319 -1.90 17.85 17.98
C ARG A 319 -2.81 18.02 19.20
N SER A 320 -2.51 17.32 20.30
CA SER A 320 -3.29 17.40 21.53
C SER A 320 -3.20 18.77 22.19
N ALA A 321 -2.00 19.37 22.24
CA ALA A 321 -1.81 20.73 22.73
C ALA A 321 -2.66 21.73 21.95
N THR A 322 -2.73 21.60 20.62
CA THR A 322 -3.57 22.44 19.76
C THR A 322 -5.04 22.36 20.17
N LEU A 323 -5.56 21.17 20.43
CA LEU A 323 -6.95 20.99 20.89
C LEU A 323 -7.16 21.55 22.30
N VAL A 324 -6.18 21.41 23.20
CA VAL A 324 -6.23 22.01 24.56
C VAL A 324 -6.21 23.52 24.49
N LEU A 325 -5.33 24.11 23.68
CA LEU A 325 -5.27 25.55 23.46
C LEU A 325 -6.60 26.06 22.88
N ALA A 326 -7.12 25.40 21.85
CA ALA A 326 -8.41 25.74 21.26
C ALA A 326 -9.54 25.66 22.30
N TYR A 327 -9.53 24.64 23.17
CA TYR A 327 -10.48 24.53 24.28
C TYR A 327 -10.39 25.72 25.25
N LEU A 328 -9.18 26.08 25.70
CA LEU A 328 -8.99 27.23 26.59
C LEU A 328 -9.44 28.54 25.95
N MET A 329 -9.20 28.71 24.65
CA MET A 329 -9.67 29.88 23.90
C MET A 329 -11.20 29.92 23.76
N LEU A 330 -11.82 28.78 23.45
CA LEU A 330 -13.26 28.68 23.21
C LEU A 330 -14.09 28.79 24.49
N TYR A 331 -13.69 28.07 25.55
CA TYR A 331 -14.48 27.90 26.77
C TYR A 331 -14.03 28.78 27.94
N HIS A 332 -12.74 29.13 28.00
CA HIS A 332 -12.20 30.02 29.05
C HIS A 332 -11.90 31.43 28.53
N ARG A 333 -12.24 31.71 27.26
CA ARG A 333 -12.10 33.03 26.62
C ARG A 333 -10.67 33.59 26.66
N LEU A 334 -9.67 32.71 26.77
CA LEU A 334 -8.28 33.12 26.71
C LEU A 334 -7.90 33.49 25.28
N THR A 335 -7.08 34.54 25.13
CA THR A 335 -6.36 34.75 23.87
C THR A 335 -5.41 33.59 23.61
N LEU A 336 -4.98 33.40 22.36
CA LEU A 336 -3.99 32.37 22.03
C LEU A 336 -2.71 32.50 22.89
N VAL A 337 -2.27 33.72 23.18
CA VAL A 337 -1.08 33.98 24.01
C VAL A 337 -1.29 33.54 25.46
N GLU A 338 -2.44 33.87 26.03
CA GLU A 338 -2.78 33.49 27.40
C GLU A 338 -2.97 31.98 27.53
N ALA A 339 -3.63 31.35 26.56
CA ALA A 339 -3.77 29.90 26.49
C ALA A 339 -2.39 29.23 26.41
N ILE A 340 -1.49 29.74 25.55
CA ILE A 340 -0.12 29.24 25.45
C ILE A 340 0.58 29.37 26.81
N ARG A 341 0.58 30.55 27.44
CA ARG A 341 1.22 30.76 28.75
C ARG A 341 0.68 29.81 29.80
N THR A 342 -0.64 29.67 29.88
CA THR A 342 -1.32 28.77 30.84
C THR A 342 -0.83 27.34 30.72
N VAL A 343 -0.82 26.79 29.50
CA VAL A 343 -0.40 25.39 29.28
C VAL A 343 1.11 25.25 29.45
N LYS A 344 1.89 26.19 28.90
CA LYS A 344 3.35 26.21 28.88
C LYS A 344 3.99 26.25 30.27
N ASP A 345 3.31 26.86 31.25
CA ASP A 345 3.79 26.90 32.64
C ASP A 345 3.78 25.51 33.33
N HIS A 346 2.97 24.59 32.78
CA HIS A 346 2.78 23.24 33.28
C HIS A 346 3.43 22.19 32.38
N ARG A 347 3.35 22.35 31.05
CA ARG A 347 3.90 21.43 30.04
C ARG A 347 4.46 22.18 28.84
N GLY A 348 5.66 21.79 28.42
CA GLY A 348 6.23 22.27 27.16
C GLY A 348 5.39 21.85 25.97
N ILE A 349 4.84 22.83 25.26
CA ILE A 349 4.02 22.60 24.07
C ILE A 349 4.61 23.35 22.88
N ILE A 350 4.46 22.77 21.71
CA ILE A 350 4.91 23.36 20.45
C ILE A 350 4.06 22.85 19.28
N PRO A 351 2.83 23.39 19.10
CA PRO A 351 2.04 23.12 17.90
C PRO A 351 2.81 23.43 16.62
N ASN A 352 2.64 22.60 15.60
CA ASN A 352 3.29 22.85 14.30
C ASN A 352 2.80 24.17 13.67
N ARG A 353 3.56 24.71 12.72
CA ARG A 353 3.27 26.01 12.07
C ARG A 353 1.88 26.10 11.44
N GLY A 354 1.36 25.01 10.87
CA GLY A 354 0.01 24.98 10.29
C GLY A 354 -1.06 25.09 11.36
N PHE A 355 -0.90 24.37 12.47
CA PHE A 355 -1.80 24.45 13.62
C PHE A 355 -1.74 25.82 14.31
N LEU A 356 -0.55 26.41 14.45
CA LEU A 356 -0.44 27.79 14.95
C LEU A 356 -1.15 28.80 14.04
N ARG A 357 -1.09 28.64 12.71
CA ARG A 357 -1.87 29.47 11.79
C ARG A 357 -3.38 29.29 11.96
N GLN A 358 -3.83 28.05 12.15
CA GLN A 358 -5.24 27.74 12.39
C GLN A 358 -5.72 28.29 13.76
N LEU A 359 -4.90 28.20 14.80
CA LEU A 359 -5.16 28.80 16.11
C LEU A 359 -5.15 30.34 16.04
N LEU A 360 -4.26 30.94 15.25
CA LEU A 360 -4.29 32.39 14.98
C LEU A 360 -5.57 32.80 14.26
N ALA A 361 -6.03 32.00 13.29
CA ALA A 361 -7.30 32.25 12.63
C ALA A 361 -8.47 32.14 13.62
N LEU A 362 -8.43 31.16 14.53
CA LEU A 362 -9.40 31.04 15.62
C LEU A 362 -9.37 32.26 16.56
N ASP A 363 -8.19 32.68 17.01
CA ASP A 363 -7.99 33.83 17.90
C ASP A 363 -8.55 35.11 17.28
N ARG A 364 -8.27 35.35 15.99
CA ARG A 364 -8.84 36.47 15.23
C ARG A 364 -10.36 36.42 15.19
N ARG A 365 -10.94 35.25 14.89
CA ARG A 365 -12.39 35.06 14.82
C ARG A 365 -13.05 35.31 16.18
N LEU A 366 -12.46 34.80 17.25
CA LEU A 366 -13.01 34.96 18.61
C LEU A 366 -12.94 36.42 19.07
N ARG A 367 -11.86 37.13 18.79
CA ARG A 367 -11.73 38.56 19.12
C ARG A 367 -12.70 39.44 18.33
N GLN A 368 -12.87 39.17 17.03
CA GLN A 368 -13.85 39.88 16.20
C GLN A 368 -15.30 39.66 16.68
N GLY A 369 -15.61 38.48 17.18
CA GLY A 369 -16.92 38.18 17.80
C GLY A 369 -17.08 38.67 19.24
N LEU A 370 -16.03 39.20 19.86
CA LEU A 370 -16.05 39.87 21.18
C LEU A 370 -16.16 41.40 21.05
N GLU A 371 -15.80 41.93 19.89
CA GLU A 371 -15.85 43.37 19.55
C GLU A 371 -17.13 43.76 18.75
N ALA A 372 -17.93 42.78 18.33
CA ALA A 372 -19.25 42.93 17.70
C ALA A 372 -20.36 42.59 18.70
#